data_AF-A0A444W5B0-F1
#
_entry.id   AF-A0A444W5B0-F1
#
_cell.length_a   1.000
_cell.length_b   1.000
_cell.length_c   1.000
_cell.angle_alpha   90.00
_cell.angle_beta   90.00
_cell.angle_gamma   90.00
#
_symmetry.space_group_name_H-M   'P 1'
#
loop_
_entity.id
_entity.type
_entity.pdbx_description
1 polymer ?
#
loop_
_entity_poly.entity_id
_entity_poly.type
_entity_poly.pdbx_seq_one_letter_code
_entity_poly.pdbx_strand_id
1 'polypeptide(L)'
;MLTFIVTQTGIAQKYDDALISKNSEINFAKTQKRGIRKNNIVYYVENDLQTISAYKRKKLKWQTNVISICGKPKKGEPEIRYVGYNSNKLLIVIGKHNFAEIDINSGETKFVG
;
A
#
# COMPACT_ATOMS: atom_id res chain seq x y z
N MET A 1 -19.61 17.07 40.23
CA MET A 1 -18.68 15.97 39.90
C MET A 1 -18.73 15.81 38.39
N LEU A 2 -17.72 16.29 37.66
CA LEU A 2 -17.72 16.34 36.20
C LEU A 2 -17.07 15.05 35.67
N THR A 3 -17.88 14.15 35.12
CA THR A 3 -17.37 12.87 34.58
C THR A 3 -16.81 13.12 33.19
N PHE A 4 -15.48 13.13 33.06
CA PHE A 4 -14.81 13.05 31.77
C PHE A 4 -14.95 11.63 31.22
N ILE A 5 -15.75 11.45 30.18
CA ILE A 5 -15.74 10.22 29.38
C ILE A 5 -14.60 10.37 28.37
N VAL A 6 -13.44 9.80 28.70
CA VAL A 6 -12.35 9.64 27.73
C VAL A 6 -12.69 8.45 26.86
N THR A 7 -13.20 8.70 25.65
CA THR A 7 -13.32 7.65 24.64
C THR A 7 -11.91 7.32 24.15
N GLN A 8 -11.36 6.22 24.63
CA GLN A 8 -10.14 5.66 24.07
C GLN A 8 -10.51 5.15 22.67
N THR A 9 -10.26 5.97 21.64
CA THR A 9 -10.32 5.52 20.25
C THR A 9 -9.15 4.55 20.06
N GLY A 10 -9.38 3.28 20.41
CA GLY A 10 -8.53 2.20 19.95
C GLY A 10 -8.53 2.30 18.43
N ILE A 11 -7.43 2.80 17.87
CA ILE A 11 -7.27 2.91 16.41
C ILE A 11 -7.44 1.50 15.88
N ALA A 12 -8.62 1.23 15.32
CA ALA A 12 -8.93 -0.02 14.67
C ALA A 12 -7.84 -0.27 13.63
N GLN A 13 -7.26 -1.47 13.68
CA GLN A 13 -6.21 -1.86 12.75
C GLN A 13 -6.77 -1.71 11.33
N LYS A 14 -6.26 -0.74 10.55
CA LYS A 14 -6.79 -0.45 9.21
C LYS A 14 -6.56 -1.58 8.20
N TYR A 15 -5.71 -2.55 8.53
CA TYR A 15 -5.47 -3.74 7.72
C TYR A 15 -5.53 -5.00 8.57
N ASP A 16 -6.02 -6.09 7.98
CA ASP A 16 -5.98 -7.41 8.57
C ASP A 16 -4.58 -8.04 8.40
N ASP A 17 -3.96 -8.46 9.51
CA ASP A 17 -2.67 -9.14 9.50
C ASP A 17 -2.70 -10.44 8.68
N ALA A 18 -3.85 -11.11 8.59
CA ALA A 18 -4.03 -12.30 7.77
C ALA A 18 -3.88 -12.00 6.26
N LEU A 19 -4.05 -10.75 5.83
CA LEU A 19 -3.86 -10.33 4.44
C LEU A 19 -2.43 -9.91 4.13
N ILE A 20 -1.53 -9.91 5.12
CA ILE A 20 -0.14 -9.51 4.92
C ILE A 20 0.71 -10.74 4.54
N SER A 21 1.44 -10.62 3.43
CA SER A 21 2.39 -11.62 2.96
C SER A 21 3.73 -11.49 3.67
N LYS A 22 4.41 -12.63 3.86
CA LYS A 22 5.81 -12.69 4.31
C LYS A 22 6.81 -12.56 3.16
N ASN A 23 6.34 -12.71 1.91
CA ASN A 23 7.18 -12.58 0.72
C ASN A 23 7.55 -11.11 0.48
N SER A 24 8.56 -10.89 -0.35
CA SER A 24 8.97 -9.54 -0.78
C SER A 24 8.08 -8.95 -1.86
N GLU A 25 7.18 -9.75 -2.44
CA GLU A 25 6.33 -9.34 -3.54
C GLU A 25 4.97 -10.03 -3.50
N ILE A 26 3.99 -9.40 -4.15
CA ILE A 26 2.64 -9.89 -4.34
C ILE A 26 2.19 -9.56 -5.76
N ASN A 27 1.64 -10.57 -6.44
CA ASN A 27 0.83 -10.40 -7.63
C ASN A 27 -0.63 -10.68 -7.25
N PHE A 28 -1.49 -9.66 -7.35
CA PHE A 28 -2.88 -9.75 -6.87
C PHE A 28 -3.76 -10.67 -7.71
N ALA A 29 -3.32 -11.08 -8.91
CA ALA A 29 -4.00 -12.11 -9.67
C ALA A 29 -3.79 -13.53 -9.10
N LYS A 30 -2.81 -13.72 -8.21
CA LYS A 30 -2.41 -15.04 -7.69
C LYS A 30 -2.74 -15.25 -6.22
N THR A 31 -3.23 -14.25 -5.51
CA THR A 31 -3.42 -14.34 -4.06
C THR A 31 -4.43 -13.34 -3.54
N GLN A 32 -5.04 -13.67 -2.40
CA GLN A 32 -5.92 -12.78 -1.63
C GLN A 32 -5.14 -11.84 -0.70
N LYS A 33 -3.82 -11.96 -0.63
CA LYS A 33 -2.97 -11.05 0.16
C LYS A 33 -3.03 -9.63 -0.40
N ARG A 34 -2.90 -8.64 0.49
CA ARG A 34 -3.11 -7.22 0.20
C ARG A 34 -1.91 -6.34 0.55
N GLY A 35 -0.92 -6.87 1.24
CA GLY A 35 0.28 -6.10 1.56
C GLY A 35 1.47 -6.96 1.91
N ILE A 36 2.66 -6.38 1.87
CA ILE A 36 3.91 -7.02 2.25
C ILE A 36 4.47 -6.40 3.53
N ARG A 37 5.18 -7.19 4.33
CA ARG A 37 5.89 -6.70 5.51
C ARG A 37 7.40 -6.76 5.30
N LYS A 38 8.09 -5.62 5.43
CA LYS A 38 9.55 -5.51 5.42
C LYS A 38 10.02 -4.48 6.44
N ASN A 39 11.09 -4.79 7.17
CA ASN A 39 11.71 -3.88 8.16
C ASN A 39 10.70 -3.26 9.16
N ASN A 40 9.76 -4.07 9.66
CA ASN A 40 8.67 -3.64 10.54
C ASN A 40 7.72 -2.57 9.97
N ILE A 41 7.73 -2.39 8.64
CA ILE A 41 6.79 -1.58 7.89
C ILE A 41 5.89 -2.53 7.08
N VAL A 42 4.60 -2.24 7.10
CA VAL A 42 3.61 -2.91 6.24
C VAL A 42 3.28 -1.96 5.10
N TYR A 43 3.43 -2.42 3.87
CA TYR A 43 3.00 -1.72 2.66
C TYR A 43 1.72 -2.40 2.17
N TYR A 44 0.59 -1.71 2.29
CA TYR A 44 -0.74 -2.26 2.09
C TYR A 44 -1.44 -1.57 0.92
N VAL A 45 -1.98 -2.35 0.00
CA VAL A 45 -2.86 -1.86 -1.06
C VAL A 45 -4.28 -1.77 -0.51
N GLU A 46 -4.82 -0.55 -0.48
CA GLU A 46 -6.14 -0.22 0.03
C GLU A 46 -7.27 -0.79 -0.83
N ASN A 47 -8.49 -0.83 -0.29
CA ASN A 47 -9.65 -1.47 -0.93
C ASN A 47 -10.01 -0.91 -2.31
N ASP A 48 -9.62 0.33 -2.61
CA ASP A 48 -9.80 0.95 -3.93
C ASP A 48 -8.88 0.34 -5.01
N LEU A 49 -7.90 -0.48 -4.62
CA LEU A 49 -6.85 -1.04 -5.47
C LEU A 49 -5.96 0.00 -6.15
N GLN A 50 -6.01 1.26 -5.73
CA GLN A 50 -5.27 2.38 -6.35
C GLN A 50 -4.30 3.02 -5.37
N THR A 51 -4.55 2.85 -4.08
CA THR A 51 -3.82 3.52 -3.02
C THR A 51 -2.93 2.54 -2.26
N ILE A 52 -1.70 2.97 -1.97
CA ILE A 52 -0.77 2.25 -1.09
C ILE A 52 -0.55 3.07 0.17
N SER A 53 -0.68 2.41 1.31
CA SER A 53 -0.37 2.94 2.63
C SER A 53 0.82 2.20 3.25
N ALA A 54 1.73 2.96 3.84
CA ALA A 54 2.79 2.40 4.68
C ALA A 54 2.45 2.57 6.16
N TYR A 55 2.57 1.49 6.93
CA TYR A 55 2.31 1.48 8.37
C TYR A 55 3.52 1.00 9.15
N LYS A 56 3.91 1.73 10.19
CA LYS A 56 4.91 1.29 11.17
C LYS A 56 4.25 1.21 12.54
N ARG A 57 4.29 0.03 13.19
CA ARG A 57 3.63 -0.20 14.49
C ARG A 57 2.16 0.27 14.49
N LYS A 58 1.41 -0.09 13.45
CA LYS A 58 0.00 0.27 13.23
C LYS A 58 -0.28 1.78 13.03
N LYS A 59 0.74 2.64 13.00
CA LYS A 59 0.61 4.06 12.67
C LYS A 59 0.89 4.28 11.18
N LEU A 60 0.03 5.05 10.51
CA LEU A 60 0.24 5.47 9.13
C LEU A 60 1.51 6.32 9.04
N LYS A 61 2.39 5.99 8.10
CA LYS A 61 3.63 6.71 7.81
C LYS A 61 3.46 7.63 6.62
N TRP A 62 2.91 7.10 5.54
CA TRP A 62 2.55 7.81 4.32
C TRP A 62 1.47 7.02 3.59
N GLN A 63 0.77 7.70 2.69
CA GLN A 63 -0.25 7.13 1.82
C GLN A 63 -0.16 7.83 0.47
N THR A 64 -0.28 7.08 -0.62
CA THR A 64 -0.20 7.61 -1.97
C THR A 64 -1.17 6.89 -2.89
N ASN A 65 -1.94 7.65 -3.67
CA ASN A 65 -2.78 7.08 -4.73
C ASN A 65 -1.95 7.01 -6.01
N VAL A 66 -1.54 5.80 -6.38
CA VAL A 66 -0.60 5.56 -7.48
C VAL A 66 -1.23 5.96 -8.81
N ILE A 67 -2.51 5.63 -9.01
CA ILE A 67 -3.21 5.94 -10.27
C ILE A 67 -3.40 7.46 -10.45
N SER A 68 -3.72 8.19 -9.37
CA SER A 68 -3.87 9.64 -9.43
C SER A 68 -2.57 10.34 -9.82
N ILE A 69 -1.41 9.78 -9.46
CA ILE A 69 -0.09 10.36 -9.76
C ILE A 69 0.40 9.91 -11.14
N CYS A 70 0.30 8.63 -11.44
CA CYS A 70 0.81 8.04 -12.68
C CYS A 70 -0.15 8.18 -13.87
N GLY A 71 -1.40 8.58 -13.61
CA GLY A 71 -2.47 8.62 -14.60
C GLY A 71 -3.09 7.24 -14.85
N LYS A 72 -4.15 7.25 -15.67
CA LYS A 72 -4.85 6.01 -16.06
C LYS A 72 -3.92 5.15 -16.95
N PRO A 73 -3.85 3.82 -16.70
CA PRO A 73 -3.06 2.94 -17.54
C PRO A 73 -3.63 2.88 -18.96
N LYS A 74 -2.77 2.66 -19.97
CA LYS A 74 -3.20 2.57 -21.38
C LYS A 74 -4.04 1.33 -21.67
N LYS A 75 -3.86 0.26 -20.88
CA LYS A 75 -4.56 -1.02 -21.02
C LYS A 75 -4.84 -1.61 -19.64
N GLY A 76 -6.05 -2.15 -19.48
CA GLY A 76 -6.53 -2.74 -18.23
C GLY A 76 -7.16 -1.71 -17.31
N GLU A 77 -7.71 -2.19 -16.20
CA GLU A 77 -8.34 -1.35 -15.18
C GLU A 77 -7.32 -0.45 -14.47
N PRO A 78 -7.74 0.73 -13.98
CA PRO A 78 -6.92 1.62 -13.17
C PRO A 78 -6.74 1.03 -11.76
N GLU A 79 -5.96 -0.05 -11.66
CA GLU A 79 -5.71 -0.78 -10.42
C GLU A 79 -4.23 -1.21 -10.34
N ILE A 80 -3.75 -1.37 -9.12
CA ILE A 80 -2.46 -1.95 -8.79
C ILE A 80 -2.59 -3.47 -8.88
N ARG A 81 -1.75 -4.08 -9.72
CA ARG A 81 -1.74 -5.54 -9.96
C ARG A 81 -0.55 -6.25 -9.34
N TYR A 82 0.48 -5.50 -9.00
CA TYR A 82 1.69 -6.03 -8.39
C TYR A 82 2.34 -5.00 -7.47
N VAL A 83 2.90 -5.50 -6.37
CA VAL A 83 3.81 -4.76 -5.48
C VAL A 83 5.00 -5.65 -5.15
N GLY A 84 6.21 -5.15 -5.38
CA GLY A 84 7.46 -5.77 -4.97
C GLY A 84 8.32 -4.81 -4.16
N TYR A 85 9.02 -5.30 -3.15
CA TYR A 85 10.00 -4.54 -2.39
C TYR A 85 11.39 -4.73 -3.00
N ASN A 86 12.06 -3.62 -3.33
CA ASN A 86 13.45 -3.62 -3.77
C ASN A 86 14.23 -2.50 -3.08
N SER A 87 15.16 -2.86 -2.19
CA SER A 87 16.08 -1.94 -1.52
C SER A 87 15.37 -0.78 -0.79
N ASN A 88 15.26 0.39 -1.43
CA ASN A 88 14.62 1.61 -0.92
C ASN A 88 13.33 1.98 -1.66
N LYS A 89 12.80 1.09 -2.51
CA LYS A 89 11.62 1.35 -3.33
C LYS A 89 10.62 0.21 -3.29
N LEU A 90 9.36 0.54 -3.56
CA LEU A 90 8.37 -0.41 -4.05
C LEU A 90 8.33 -0.35 -5.57
N LEU A 91 8.32 -1.51 -6.22
CA LEU A 91 8.08 -1.70 -7.64
C LEU A 91 6.61 -2.04 -7.82
N ILE A 92 5.91 -1.24 -8.62
CA ILE A 92 4.46 -1.32 -8.78
C ILE A 92 4.14 -1.58 -10.25
N VAL A 93 3.16 -2.46 -10.50
CA VAL A 93 2.51 -2.56 -11.82
C VAL A 93 1.08 -2.08 -11.68
N ILE A 94 0.68 -1.14 -12.54
CA ILE A 94 -0.68 -0.64 -12.65
C ILE A 94 -1.27 -1.00 -14.02
N GLY A 95 -2.54 -1.43 -14.04
CA GLY A 95 -3.14 -1.98 -15.25
C GLY A 95 -2.33 -3.14 -15.82
N LYS A 96 -2.14 -3.20 -17.15
CA LYS A 96 -1.44 -4.31 -17.81
C LYS A 96 0.07 -4.10 -17.98
N HIS A 97 0.50 -2.88 -18.28
CA HIS A 97 1.86 -2.60 -18.78
C HIS A 97 2.43 -1.26 -18.30
N ASN A 98 1.88 -0.67 -17.23
CA ASN A 98 2.40 0.56 -16.65
C ASN A 98 3.11 0.24 -15.34
N PHE A 99 4.23 0.90 -15.10
CA PHE A 99 5.13 0.67 -14.00
C PHE A 99 5.31 1.96 -13.20
N ALA A 100 5.34 1.81 -11.89
CA ALA A 100 5.64 2.91 -10.99
C ALA A 100 6.63 2.46 -9.92
N GLU A 101 7.38 3.44 -9.41
CA GLU A 101 8.22 3.27 -8.24
C GLU A 101 7.73 4.17 -7.12
N ILE A 102 7.80 3.67 -5.88
CA ILE A 102 7.47 4.45 -4.69
C ILE A 102 8.66 4.42 -3.74
N ASP A 103 9.16 5.58 -3.32
CA ASP A 103 10.15 5.66 -2.24
C ASP A 103 9.55 5.17 -0.93
N ILE A 104 10.22 4.22 -0.26
CA ILE A 104 9.65 3.58 0.93
C ILE A 104 9.59 4.48 2.17
N ASN A 105 10.32 5.60 2.17
CA ASN A 105 10.41 6.51 3.30
C ASN A 105 9.40 7.65 3.19
N SER A 106 9.22 8.20 1.98
CA SER A 106 8.37 9.37 1.73
C SER A 106 7.01 9.03 1.11
N GLY A 107 6.88 7.89 0.42
CA GLY A 107 5.71 7.61 -0.42
C GLY A 107 5.71 8.37 -1.75
N GLU A 108 6.79 9.10 -2.06
CA GLU A 108 6.95 9.78 -3.35
C GLU A 108 6.85 8.75 -4.47
N THR A 109 5.90 8.97 -5.37
CA THR A 109 5.53 8.02 -6.41
C THR A 109 5.92 8.57 -7.78
N LYS A 110 6.56 7.74 -8.61
CA LYS A 110 7.01 8.11 -9.95
C LYS A 110 6.55 7.08 -10.95
N PHE A 111 6.00 7.54 -12.06
CA PHE A 111 5.77 6.71 -13.23
C PHE A 111 7.11 6.44 -13.93
N VAL A 112 7.39 5.19 -14.31
CA VAL A 112 8.69 4.80 -14.89
C VAL A 112 8.60 4.03 -16.21
N GLY A 113 7.41 3.79 -16.76
CA GLY A 113 7.24 3.13 -18.06
C GLY A 113 5.88 2.52 -18.26
#